data_AF-A0A381TF65-F1
#
_entry.id   AF-A0A381TF65-F1
#
_cell.length_a   1.000
_cell.length_b   1.000
_cell.length_c   1.000
_cell.angle_alpha   90.00
_cell.angle_beta   90.00
_cell.angle_gamma   90.00
#
_symmetry.space_group_name_H-M   'P 1'
#
loop_
_entity.id
_entity.type
_entity.pdbx_description
1 polymer ?
#
loop_
_entity_poly.entity_id
_entity_poly.type
_entity_poly.pdbx_seq_one_letter_code
_entity_poly.pdbx_strand_id
1 'polypeptide(L)'
;MVKEDELVPEDLGTNREKEIGQHIGYRYDVNLVPDYDRLTPFLKKYLEVMDWKDLNWLEDVHLGYEEDRAAVFDRNINGWVTVPEDMELPDNQQDRDMIARELLIKFQMSKRHPMVVLRDNYGKF
;
A
#
# COMPACT_ATOMS: atom_id res chain seq x y z
N MET A 1 13.60 46.35 0.70
CA MET A 1 14.34 45.32 1.44
C MET A 1 13.27 44.39 1.99
N VAL A 2 12.94 43.33 1.26
CA VAL A 2 11.88 42.38 1.64
C VAL A 2 12.46 41.50 2.74
N LYS A 3 11.77 41.40 3.87
CA LYS A 3 12.21 40.58 5.01
C LYS A 3 12.17 39.11 4.58
N GLU A 4 13.27 38.40 4.76
CA GLU A 4 13.44 36.99 4.38
C GLU A 4 12.49 36.02 5.12
N ASP A 5 11.80 36.49 6.18
CA ASP A 5 10.89 35.69 7.01
C ASP A 5 9.46 35.51 6.46
N GLU A 6 9.09 36.16 5.35
CA GLU A 6 7.69 36.15 4.85
C GLU A 6 7.37 35.03 3.84
N LEU A 7 8.36 34.19 3.50
CA LEU A 7 8.24 33.16 2.45
C LEU A 7 8.44 31.73 2.96
N VAL A 8 8.57 31.51 4.27
CA VAL A 8 8.66 30.16 4.84
C VAL A 8 7.24 29.73 5.24
N PRO A 9 6.59 28.81 4.51
CA PRO A 9 5.34 28.20 5.00
C PRO A 9 5.61 27.61 6.38
N GLU A 10 4.73 27.88 7.36
CA GLU A 10 4.84 27.33 8.72
C GLU A 10 4.88 25.79 8.76
N ASP A 11 4.59 25.15 7.63
CA ASP A 11 4.53 23.71 7.41
C ASP A 11 5.82 23.08 6.83
N LEU A 12 6.92 23.83 6.68
CA LEU A 12 8.20 23.23 6.31
C LEU A 12 8.85 22.57 7.54
N GLY A 13 8.96 21.24 7.52
CA GLY A 13 9.34 20.37 8.63
C GLY A 13 10.63 20.70 9.39
N THR A 14 11.64 19.85 9.25
CA THR A 14 12.89 19.87 10.04
C THR A 14 13.73 21.12 9.76
N ASN A 15 14.62 21.50 10.70
CA ASN A 15 15.47 22.71 10.55
C ASN A 15 16.24 22.78 9.22
N ARG A 16 16.62 21.61 8.67
CA ARG A 16 17.30 21.46 7.39
C ARG A 16 16.42 21.90 6.21
N GLU A 17 15.13 21.65 6.26
CA GLU A 17 14.16 21.99 5.20
C GLU A 17 13.84 23.48 5.17
N LYS A 18 13.89 24.12 6.34
CA LYS A 18 13.76 25.57 6.47
C LYS A 18 14.99 26.30 5.89
N GLU A 19 16.20 25.76 6.07
CA GLU A 19 17.44 26.33 5.53
C GLU A 19 17.51 26.34 3.99
N ILE A 20 16.91 25.33 3.35
CA ILE A 20 16.96 25.16 1.89
C ILE A 20 15.76 25.78 1.16
N GLY A 21 14.75 26.27 1.89
CA GLY A 21 13.56 26.93 1.32
C GLY A 21 12.70 26.02 0.42
N GLN A 22 12.94 24.72 0.45
CA GLN A 22 12.27 23.72 -0.35
C GLN A 22 11.91 22.54 0.55
N HIS A 23 10.66 22.10 0.51
CA HIS A 23 10.31 20.83 1.11
C HIS A 23 11.00 19.73 0.31
N ILE A 24 12.06 19.15 0.86
CA ILE A 24 12.54 17.87 0.37
C ILE A 24 11.59 16.86 0.97
N GLY A 25 10.49 16.61 0.25
CA GLY A 25 9.66 15.45 0.46
C GLY A 25 10.49 14.21 0.13
N TYR A 26 11.49 13.88 0.98
CA TYR A 26 11.90 12.51 1.15
C TYR A 26 10.61 11.73 1.10
N ARG A 27 10.54 10.79 0.14
CA ARG A 27 9.53 9.73 0.09
C ARG A 27 9.17 9.48 1.52
N TYR A 28 8.01 10.00 1.94
CA TYR A 28 7.50 9.58 3.21
C TYR A 28 7.45 8.07 3.03
N ASP A 29 8.24 7.36 3.81
CA ASP A 29 8.00 5.96 4.06
C ASP A 29 6.71 5.95 4.89
N VAL A 30 5.59 6.36 4.25
CA VAL A 30 4.31 6.63 4.94
C VAL A 30 3.65 5.34 5.34
N ASN A 31 4.14 4.21 4.85
CA ASN A 31 3.79 2.91 5.38
C ASN A 31 4.80 2.55 6.47
N LEU A 32 4.82 3.37 7.53
CA LEU A 32 5.38 3.00 8.82
C LEU A 32 4.98 1.54 9.08
N VAL A 33 6.00 0.69 9.14
CA VAL A 33 5.98 -0.76 9.39
C VAL A 33 4.60 -1.31 9.76
N PRO A 34 4.09 -2.36 9.07
CA PRO A 34 2.85 -3.02 9.42
C PRO A 34 2.64 -3.16 10.94
N ASP A 35 1.64 -2.47 11.48
CA ASP A 35 1.15 -2.73 12.83
C ASP A 35 0.57 -4.15 12.88
N TYR A 36 1.35 -5.07 13.46
CA TYR A 36 1.03 -6.50 13.50
C TYR A 36 -0.19 -6.81 14.40
N ASP A 37 -0.57 -5.91 15.30
CA ASP A 37 -1.76 -6.08 16.13
C ASP A 37 -3.05 -5.92 15.29
N ARG A 38 -2.95 -5.18 14.19
CA ARG A 38 -4.04 -4.90 13.24
C ARG A 38 -4.10 -5.85 12.05
N LEU A 39 -3.30 -6.92 12.06
CA LEU A 39 -3.40 -7.94 11.01
C LEU A 39 -4.82 -8.48 10.90
N THR A 40 -5.30 -8.59 9.68
CA THR A 40 -6.56 -9.28 9.42
C THR A 40 -6.43 -10.77 9.77
N PRO A 41 -7.55 -11.46 10.08
CA PRO A 41 -7.52 -12.90 10.33
C PRO A 41 -6.89 -13.70 9.19
N PHE A 42 -7.07 -13.24 7.94
CA PHE A 42 -6.44 -13.85 6.78
C PHE A 42 -4.92 -13.68 6.80
N LEU A 43 -4.40 -12.47 7.03
CA LEU A 43 -2.96 -12.21 7.06
C LEU A 43 -2.26 -12.95 8.20
N LYS A 44 -2.90 -13.06 9.38
CA LYS A 44 -2.40 -13.88 10.49
C LYS A 44 -2.20 -15.33 10.06
N LYS A 45 -3.22 -15.92 9.43
CA LYS A 45 -3.16 -17.29 8.91
C LYS A 45 -2.13 -17.44 7.77
N TYR A 46 -2.01 -16.43 6.91
CA TYR A 46 -1.03 -16.42 5.83
C TYR A 46 0.40 -16.51 6.37
N LEU A 47 0.75 -15.69 7.37
CA LEU A 47 2.06 -15.76 8.05
C LEU A 47 2.32 -17.13 8.66
N GLU A 48 1.32 -17.71 9.35
CA GLU A 48 1.42 -19.05 9.95
C GLU A 48 1.69 -20.14 8.89
N VAL A 49 0.94 -20.14 7.78
CA VAL A 49 1.08 -21.15 6.72
C VAL A 49 2.42 -21.02 6.00
N MET A 50 2.90 -19.79 5.79
CA MET A 50 4.17 -19.55 5.11
C MET A 50 5.39 -19.74 6.03
N ASP A 51 5.17 -19.90 7.34
CA ASP A 51 6.22 -19.89 8.38
C ASP A 51 7.09 -18.61 8.31
N TRP A 52 6.42 -17.47 8.11
CA TRP A 52 7.06 -16.16 7.98
C TRP A 52 6.87 -15.31 9.24
N LYS A 53 7.87 -14.48 9.54
CA LYS A 53 7.88 -13.63 10.74
C LYS A 53 7.28 -12.25 10.51
N ASP A 54 7.20 -11.80 9.27
CA ASP A 54 6.82 -10.43 8.91
C ASP A 54 6.15 -10.35 7.53
N LEU A 55 5.59 -9.18 7.22
CA LEU A 55 4.96 -8.84 5.95
C LEU A 55 5.75 -7.77 5.18
N ASN A 56 7.08 -7.72 5.33
CA ASN A 56 7.89 -6.65 4.73
C ASN A 56 7.76 -6.61 3.20
N TRP A 57 7.60 -7.75 2.53
CA TRP A 57 7.40 -7.79 1.08
C TRP A 57 6.10 -7.12 0.59
N LEU A 58 5.18 -6.81 1.50
CA LEU A 58 3.93 -6.08 1.26
C LEU A 58 3.96 -4.64 1.78
N GLU A 59 5.11 -4.12 2.21
CA GLU A 59 5.22 -2.78 2.79
C GLU A 59 4.74 -1.70 1.81
N ASP A 60 5.05 -1.88 0.54
CA ASP A 60 4.76 -0.98 -0.56
C ASP A 60 3.35 -1.17 -1.18
N VAL A 61 2.52 -2.03 -0.58
CA VAL A 61 1.13 -2.28 -0.98
C VAL A 61 0.18 -1.51 -0.07
N HIS A 62 -0.70 -0.69 -0.67
CA HIS A 62 -1.65 0.14 0.06
C HIS A 62 -2.96 0.33 -0.70
N LEU A 63 -3.98 0.83 0.01
CA LEU A 63 -5.27 1.12 -0.59
C LEU A 63 -5.27 2.53 -1.17
N GLY A 64 -5.35 2.63 -2.50
CA GLY A 64 -5.47 3.87 -3.23
C GLY A 64 -6.83 4.00 -3.93
N TYR A 65 -6.87 4.88 -4.92
CA TYR A 65 -8.02 5.08 -5.80
C TYR A 65 -7.59 5.13 -7.25
N GLU A 66 -8.31 4.42 -8.11
CA GLU A 66 -8.19 4.43 -9.57
C GLU A 66 -9.54 4.87 -10.14
N GLU A 67 -9.59 5.98 -10.89
CA GLU A 67 -10.83 6.53 -11.48
C GLU A 67 -12.01 6.60 -10.48
N ASP A 68 -11.77 7.19 -9.30
CA ASP A 68 -12.72 7.32 -8.18
C ASP A 68 -13.16 6.00 -7.52
N ARG A 69 -12.57 4.86 -7.90
CA ARG A 69 -12.84 3.54 -7.31
C ARG A 69 -11.71 3.13 -6.39
N ALA A 70 -12.05 2.55 -5.25
CA ALA A 70 -11.05 1.99 -4.36
C ALA A 70 -10.30 0.85 -5.06
N ALA A 71 -8.98 0.91 -5.03
CA ALA A 71 -8.12 -0.06 -5.68
C ALA A 71 -6.88 -0.33 -4.82
N VAL A 72 -6.44 -1.58 -4.82
CA VAL A 72 -5.15 -1.96 -4.26
C VAL A 72 -4.08 -1.50 -5.22
N PHE A 73 -3.12 -0.73 -4.71
CA PHE A 73 -1.95 -0.32 -5.47
C PHE A 73 -0.75 -1.13 -5.03
N ASP A 74 -0.09 -1.78 -5.99
CA ASP A 74 1.20 -2.46 -5.80
C ASP A 74 2.29 -1.64 -6.48
N ARG A 75 3.13 -0.98 -5.67
CA ARG A 75 4.23 -0.15 -6.17
C ARG A 75 5.33 -0.98 -6.83
N ASN A 76 5.52 -2.24 -6.46
CA ASN A 76 6.61 -3.06 -7.00
C ASN A 76 6.47 -3.28 -8.51
N ILE A 77 5.22 -3.41 -8.97
CA ILE A 77 4.89 -3.61 -10.40
C ILE A 77 4.21 -2.38 -11.03
N ASN A 78 4.00 -1.32 -10.25
CA ASN A 78 3.24 -0.12 -10.64
C ASN A 78 1.86 -0.48 -11.21
N GLY A 79 1.12 -1.32 -10.48
CA GLY A 79 -0.14 -1.91 -10.93
C GLY A 79 -1.29 -1.69 -9.95
N TRP A 80 -2.50 -1.79 -10.48
CA TRP A 80 -3.75 -1.61 -9.74
C TRP A 80 -4.60 -2.88 -9.78
N VAL A 81 -5.25 -3.19 -8.67
CA VAL A 81 -6.27 -4.24 -8.57
C VAL A 81 -7.53 -3.63 -7.94
N THR A 82 -8.61 -3.55 -8.72
CA THR A 82 -9.88 -2.98 -8.28
C THR A 82 -10.50 -3.76 -7.13
N VAL A 83 -11.02 -3.06 -6.13
CA VAL A 83 -11.78 -3.64 -5.01
C VAL A 83 -13.27 -3.70 -5.37
N PRO A 84 -14.05 -4.68 -4.88
CA PRO A 84 -15.50 -4.70 -5.05
C PRO A 84 -16.16 -3.41 -4.56
N GLU A 85 -17.13 -2.89 -5.32
CA GLU A 85 -17.81 -1.62 -5.05
C GLU A 85 -18.66 -1.65 -3.76
N ASP A 86 -19.11 -2.82 -3.36
CA ASP A 86 -19.97 -3.07 -2.19
C ASP A 86 -19.18 -3.34 -0.90
N MET A 87 -17.84 -3.31 -0.95
CA MET A 87 -17.00 -3.57 0.20
C MET A 87 -16.93 -2.34 1.12
N GLU A 88 -17.34 -2.51 2.38
CA GLU A 88 -17.12 -1.50 3.41
C GLU A 88 -15.62 -1.37 3.72
N LEU A 89 -15.11 -0.15 3.61
CA LEU A 89 -13.70 0.16 3.89
C LEU A 89 -13.59 0.90 5.22
N PRO A 90 -12.58 0.56 6.05
CA PRO A 90 -12.36 1.24 7.32
C PRO A 90 -11.89 2.68 7.10
N ASP A 91 -12.17 3.54 8.08
CA ASP A 91 -11.86 4.98 7.99
C ASP A 91 -10.39 5.32 8.32
N ASN A 92 -9.61 4.36 8.84
CA ASN A 92 -8.21 4.58 9.18
C ASN A 92 -7.26 3.92 8.17
N GLN A 93 -6.15 4.61 7.89
CA GLN A 93 -5.20 4.21 6.86
C GLN A 93 -4.60 2.82 7.11
N GLN A 94 -4.25 2.50 8.35
CA GLN A 94 -3.59 1.25 8.68
C GLN A 94 -4.44 0.02 8.35
N ASP A 95 -5.72 0.04 8.73
CA ASP A 95 -6.63 -1.06 8.44
C ASP A 95 -6.95 -1.15 6.94
N ARG A 96 -7.04 -0.01 6.24
CA ARG A 96 -7.20 0.02 4.77
C ARG A 96 -6.04 -0.66 4.08
N ASP A 97 -4.81 -0.40 4.53
CA ASP A 97 -3.62 -1.00 3.96
C ASP A 97 -3.50 -2.48 4.32
N MET A 98 -3.92 -2.90 5.52
CA MET A 98 -4.03 -4.34 5.84
C MET A 98 -5.03 -5.06 4.92
N ILE A 99 -6.17 -4.44 4.64
CA ILE A 99 -7.15 -4.99 3.68
C ILE A 99 -6.55 -5.03 2.28
N ALA A 100 -5.83 -4.00 1.84
CA ALA A 100 -5.19 -3.98 0.52
C ALA A 100 -4.20 -5.15 0.34
N ARG A 101 -3.36 -5.39 1.35
CA ARG A 101 -2.42 -6.52 1.40
C ARG A 101 -3.12 -7.87 1.33
N GLU A 102 -4.20 -8.03 2.11
CA GLU A 102 -5.03 -9.24 2.06
C GLU A 102 -5.65 -9.46 0.68
N LEU A 103 -6.22 -8.41 0.08
CA LEU A 103 -6.86 -8.48 -1.23
C LEU A 103 -5.86 -8.85 -2.33
N LEU A 104 -4.64 -8.30 -2.29
CA LEU A 104 -3.59 -8.65 -3.23
C LEU A 104 -3.25 -10.14 -3.17
N ILE A 105 -3.02 -10.68 -1.96
CA ILE A 105 -2.70 -12.10 -1.78
C ILE A 105 -3.86 -12.97 -2.26
N LYS A 106 -5.11 -12.65 -1.88
CA LYS A 106 -6.29 -13.38 -2.33
C LYS A 106 -6.43 -13.37 -3.86
N PHE A 107 -6.14 -12.23 -4.49
CA PHE A 107 -6.13 -12.11 -5.93
C PHE A 107 -5.06 -13.01 -6.57
N GLN A 108 -3.81 -12.95 -6.09
CA GLN A 108 -2.70 -13.76 -6.60
C GLN A 108 -2.95 -15.27 -6.42
N MET A 109 -3.57 -15.67 -5.31
CA MET A 109 -3.90 -17.07 -5.01
C MET A 109 -5.23 -17.54 -5.64
N SER A 110 -5.96 -16.66 -6.31
CA SER A 110 -7.28 -16.98 -6.88
C SER A 110 -7.17 -18.02 -7.98
N LYS A 111 -8.05 -19.02 -7.98
CA LYS A 111 -8.19 -19.96 -9.12
C LYS A 111 -8.59 -19.27 -10.42
N ARG A 112 -9.19 -18.08 -10.32
CA ARG A 112 -9.58 -17.24 -11.46
C ARG A 112 -8.47 -16.25 -11.87
N HIS A 113 -7.28 -16.34 -11.26
CA HIS A 113 -6.17 -15.46 -11.60
C HIS A 113 -5.77 -15.66 -13.08
N PRO A 114 -5.51 -14.58 -13.85
CA PRO A 114 -5.24 -14.69 -15.29
C PRO A 114 -4.13 -15.68 -15.64
N MET A 115 -3.05 -15.73 -14.85
CA MET A 115 -1.95 -16.67 -15.07
C MET A 115 -2.33 -18.14 -14.83
N VAL A 116 -3.26 -18.42 -13.91
CA VAL A 116 -3.79 -19.77 -13.69
C VAL A 116 -4.64 -20.18 -14.89
N VAL A 117 -5.53 -19.29 -15.34
CA VAL A 117 -6.38 -19.51 -16.51
C VAL A 117 -5.54 -19.72 -17.77
N LEU A 118 -4.49 -18.92 -17.98
CA LEU A 118 -3.57 -19.07 -19.12
C LEU A 118 -2.82 -20.41 -19.06
N ARG A 119 -2.31 -20.80 -17.90
CA ARG A 119 -1.66 -22.10 -17.73
C ARG A 119 -2.61 -23.25 -17.99
N ASP A 120 -3.84 -23.19 -17.48
CA ASP A 120 -4.81 -24.28 -17.64
C ASP A 120 -5.27 -24.43 -19.10
N ASN A 121 -5.33 -23.32 -19.87
CA ASN A 121 -5.72 -23.34 -21.28
C ASN A 121 -4.56 -23.64 -22.26
N TYR A 122 -3.33 -23.23 -21.93
CA TYR A 122 -2.20 -23.22 -22.87
C TYR A 122 -0.91 -23.86 -22.34
N GLY A 123 -0.89 -24.28 -21.07
CA GLY A 123 0.26 -24.96 -20.46
C GLY A 123 0.56 -26.27 -21.21
N LYS A 124 1.82 -26.44 -21.63
CA LYS A 124 2.29 -27.71 -22.19
C LYS A 124 2.72 -28.63 -21.04
N PHE A 125 2.41 -29.92 -21.20
CA PHE A 125 2.63 -31.00 -20.23
C PHE A 125 4.10 -31.18 -19.86
#